data_AF-A0A8F9TRY0-F1
#
_entry.id   AF-A0A8F9TRY0-F1
#
_cell.length_a   1.000
_cell.length_b   1.000
_cell.length_c   1.000
_cell.angle_alpha   90.00
_cell.angle_beta   90.00
_cell.angle_gamma   90.00
#
_symmetry.space_group_name_H-M   'P 1'
#
loop_
_entity.id
_entity.type
_entity.pdbx_description
1 polymer ?
#
loop_
_entity_poly.entity_id
_entity_poly.type
_entity_poly.pdbx_seq_one_letter_code
_entity_poly.pdbx_strand_id
1 'polypeptide(L)'
;MNPLVLLTPVFMAFEVAQLVVAERYLGIKQIERNADPRLVGPREPVAFLWLAGLMVYGGWVLLLLLTVPAARMQAVCLLAISLAGFTLRRNTTLAWTLVLLTFEGALRLGMLLSLLVFIWHQS
;
A
#
# COMPACT_ATOMS: atom_id res chain seq x y z
N MET A 1 17.99 -12.81 12.73
CA MET A 1 16.83 -12.26 11.99
C MET A 1 17.28 -11.04 11.21
N ASN A 2 16.86 -10.88 9.96
CA ASN A 2 17.24 -9.70 9.16
C ASN A 2 16.42 -8.47 9.62
N PRO A 3 17.05 -7.32 9.95
CA PRO A 3 16.38 -6.14 10.49
C PRO A 3 15.31 -5.58 9.56
N LEU A 4 15.42 -5.78 8.23
CA LEU A 4 14.43 -5.31 7.28
C LEU A 4 13.09 -6.04 7.43
N VAL A 5 13.11 -7.33 7.78
CA VAL A 5 11.89 -8.12 7.93
C VAL A 5 11.16 -7.71 9.21
N LEU A 6 11.86 -7.21 10.23
CA LEU A 6 11.24 -6.68 11.46
C LEU A 6 10.40 -5.40 11.24
N LEU A 7 10.58 -4.71 10.11
CA LEU A 7 9.74 -3.56 9.74
C LEU A 7 8.39 -3.95 9.13
N THR A 8 8.19 -5.24 8.81
CA THR A 8 6.92 -5.76 8.25
C THR A 8 5.67 -5.31 9.02
N PRO A 9 5.57 -5.42 10.37
CA PRO A 9 4.38 -4.97 11.09
C PRO A 9 4.14 -3.45 10.98
N VAL A 10 5.19 -2.64 10.90
CA VAL A 10 5.08 -1.19 10.73
C VAL A 10 4.47 -0.87 9.36
N PHE A 11 4.95 -1.52 8.30
CA PHE A 11 4.41 -1.33 6.96
C PHE A 11 3.02 -1.96 6.79
N MET A 12 2.71 -3.01 7.54
CA MET A 12 1.35 -3.55 7.58
C MET A 12 0.36 -2.54 8.16
N ALA A 13 0.72 -1.87 9.26
CA ALA A 13 -0.08 -0.77 9.80
C ALA A 13 -0.22 0.39 8.79
N PHE A 14 0.84 0.70 8.04
CA PHE A 14 0.81 1.71 6.99
C PHE A 14 -0.14 1.31 5.83
N GLU A 15 -0.15 0.06 5.39
CA GLU A 15 -1.09 -0.44 4.38
C GLU A 15 -2.55 -0.35 4.84
N VAL A 16 -2.83 -0.70 6.10
CA VAL A 16 -4.17 -0.51 6.69
C VAL A 16 -4.54 0.98 6.70
N ALA A 17 -3.61 1.86 7.09
CA ALA A 17 -3.84 3.30 7.06
C ALA A 17 -4.13 3.82 5.65
N GLN A 18 -3.44 3.30 4.62
CA GLN A 18 -3.72 3.63 3.22
C GLN A 18 -5.14 3.24 2.81
N LEU A 19 -5.62 2.06 3.20
CA LEU A 19 -7.00 1.62 2.93
C LEU A 19 -8.04 2.51 3.63
N VAL A 20 -7.82 2.85 4.90
CA VAL A 20 -8.70 3.75 5.66
C VAL A 20 -8.76 5.13 5.02
N VAL A 21 -7.61 5.65 4.58
CA VAL A 21 -7.52 6.94 3.89
C VAL A 21 -8.17 6.88 2.51
N ALA A 22 -7.98 5.80 1.75
CA ALA A 22 -8.64 5.58 0.48
C ALA A 22 -10.17 5.61 0.64
N GLU A 23 -10.73 4.91 1.62
CA GLU A 23 -12.16 4.93 1.90
C GLU A 23 -12.64 6.32 2.36
N ARG A 24 -11.83 7.07 3.10
CA ARG A 24 -12.20 8.42 3.55
C ARG A 24 -12.36 9.42 2.39
N TYR A 25 -11.46 9.37 1.41
CA TYR A 25 -11.43 10.34 0.31
C TYR A 25 -12.15 9.86 -0.96
N LEU A 26 -12.19 8.56 -1.20
CA LEU A 26 -12.77 7.94 -2.40
C LEU A 26 -13.93 6.99 -2.10
N GLY A 27 -14.31 6.84 -0.83
CA GLY A 27 -15.34 5.90 -0.41
C GLY A 27 -16.71 6.20 -0.97
N ILE A 28 -17.61 5.23 -0.78
CA ILE A 28 -18.97 5.22 -1.37
C ILE A 28 -19.74 6.51 -1.02
N LYS A 29 -19.58 7.01 0.21
CA LYS A 29 -20.25 8.24 0.67
C LYS A 29 -19.83 9.51 -0.09
N GLN A 30 -18.62 9.55 -0.64
CA GLN A 30 -18.16 10.68 -1.46
C GLN A 30 -18.68 10.57 -2.89
N ILE A 31 -18.73 9.34 -3.42
CA ILE A 31 -19.30 9.04 -4.74
C ILE A 31 -20.79 9.40 -4.77
N GLU A 32 -21.55 9.04 -3.74
CA GLU A 32 -22.98 9.40 -3.62
C GLU A 32 -23.22 10.92 -3.62
N ARG A 33 -22.26 11.70 -3.14
CA ARG A 33 -22.35 13.16 -3.05
C ARG A 33 -21.86 13.88 -4.30
N ASN A 34 -21.38 13.15 -5.33
CA ASN A 34 -20.66 13.71 -6.48
C ASN A 34 -19.58 14.74 -6.08
N ALA A 35 -18.99 14.55 -4.89
CA ALA A 35 -17.93 15.42 -4.41
C ALA A 35 -16.68 15.11 -5.22
N ASP A 36 -16.12 16.10 -5.93
CA ASP A 36 -14.87 15.90 -6.65
C ASP A 36 -13.73 15.70 -5.63
N PRO A 37 -13.11 14.50 -5.56
CA PRO A 37 -12.07 14.21 -4.60
C PRO A 37 -10.81 15.08 -4.80
N ARG A 38 -10.67 15.73 -5.96
CA ARG A 38 -9.59 16.69 -6.24
C ARG A 38 -9.73 18.00 -5.47
N LEU A 39 -10.96 18.34 -5.06
CA LEU A 39 -11.25 19.56 -4.32
C LEU A 39 -11.12 19.37 -2.80
N VAL A 40 -11.22 18.12 -2.33
CA VAL A 40 -11.19 17.75 -0.91
C VAL A 40 -9.87 17.02 -0.59
N GLY A 41 -8.76 17.54 -1.11
CA GLY A 41 -7.43 16.96 -0.89
C GLY A 41 -6.94 17.07 0.56
N PRO A 42 -6.01 16.20 0.99
CA PRO A 42 -5.35 16.33 2.29
C PRO A 42 -4.58 17.66 2.37
N ARG A 43 -4.49 18.21 3.59
CA ARG A 43 -3.67 19.41 3.87
C ARG A 43 -2.21 19.13 3.52
N GLU A 44 -1.48 20.13 3.05
CA GLU A 44 -0.06 20.03 2.64
C GLU A 44 0.85 19.22 3.58
N PRO A 45 0.87 19.41 4.92
CA PRO A 45 1.76 18.64 5.78
C PRO A 45 1.40 17.15 5.82
N VAL A 46 0.10 16.82 5.72
CA VAL A 46 -0.36 15.43 5.66
C VAL A 46 0.05 14.82 4.32
N ALA A 47 -0.13 15.55 3.22
CA ALA A 47 0.27 15.12 1.89
C ALA A 47 1.79 14.85 1.81
N PHE A 48 2.61 15.74 2.37
CA PHE A 48 4.06 15.57 2.44
C PHE A 48 4.45 14.33 3.25
N LEU A 49 3.89 14.17 4.46
CA LEU A 49 4.17 13.01 5.30
C LEU A 49 3.75 11.70 4.61
N TRP A 50 2.62 11.72 3.90
CA TRP A 50 2.15 10.56 3.13
C TRP A 50 3.09 10.19 1.99
N LEU A 51 3.55 11.20 1.24
CA LEU A 51 4.52 11.02 0.16
C LEU A 51 5.85 10.47 0.71
N ALA A 52 6.35 11.04 1.82
CA ALA A 52 7.55 10.56 2.47
C ALA A 52 7.40 9.09 2.93
N GLY A 53 6.25 8.72 3.50
CA GLY A 53 5.94 7.35 3.87
C GLY A 53 5.92 6.38 2.67
N LEU A 54 5.34 6.80 1.55
CA LEU A 54 5.37 6.03 0.29
C LEU A 54 6.80 5.83 -0.24
N MET A 55 7.65 6.86 -0.18
CA MET A 55 9.05 6.77 -0.59
C MET A 55 9.84 5.82 0.29
N VAL A 56 9.64 5.89 1.61
CA VAL A 56 10.27 4.97 2.57
C VAL A 56 9.79 3.54 2.35
N TYR A 57 8.50 3.33 2.11
CA TYR A 57 7.95 2.01 1.80
C TYR A 57 8.51 1.43 0.50
N GLY A 58 8.54 2.22 -0.58
CA GLY A 58 9.15 1.80 -1.85
C GLY A 58 10.64 1.47 -1.69
N GLY A 59 11.39 2.30 -0.95
CA GLY A 59 12.79 2.03 -0.61
C GLY A 59 12.96 0.74 0.17
N TRP A 60 12.10 0.47 1.15
CA TRP A 60 12.12 -0.76 1.93
C TRP A 60 11.85 -2.00 1.06
N VAL A 61 10.86 -1.96 0.16
CA VAL A 61 10.57 -3.06 -0.77
C VAL A 61 11.78 -3.33 -1.70
N LEU A 62 12.44 -2.28 -2.19
CA LEU A 62 13.66 -2.42 -3.00
C LEU A 62 14.81 -3.04 -2.19
N LEU A 63 14.99 -2.63 -0.93
CA LEU A 63 15.99 -3.23 -0.04
C LEU A 63 15.69 -4.70 0.25
N LEU A 64 14.42 -5.07 0.48
CA LEU A 64 14.03 -6.47 0.61
C LEU A 64 14.37 -7.28 -0.64
N LEU A 65 14.07 -6.75 -1.82
CA LEU A 65 14.36 -7.40 -3.09
C LEU A 65 15.86 -7.66 -3.29
N LEU A 66 16.70 -6.68 -2.98
CA LEU A 66 18.14 -6.79 -3.20
C LEU A 66 18.83 -7.66 -2.15
N THR A 67 18.47 -7.51 -0.88
CA THR A 67 19.27 -8.01 0.25
C THR A 67 18.73 -9.28 0.92
N VAL A 68 17.44 -9.62 0.75
CA VAL A 68 16.81 -10.75 1.49
C VAL A 68 16.29 -11.81 0.52
N PRO A 69 17.06 -12.88 0.21
CA PRO A 69 16.67 -13.91 -0.75
C PRO A 69 15.29 -14.52 -0.48
N ALA A 70 14.98 -14.77 0.79
CA ALA A 70 13.72 -15.40 1.20
C ALA A 70 12.48 -14.51 1.05
N ALA A 71 12.65 -13.18 0.94
CA ALA A 71 11.57 -12.22 0.80
C ALA A 71 11.45 -11.67 -0.64
N ARG A 72 12.31 -12.11 -1.57
CA ARG A 72 12.37 -11.59 -2.94
C ARG A 72 11.07 -11.78 -3.69
N MET A 73 10.44 -12.95 -3.56
CA MET A 73 9.18 -13.23 -4.26
C MET A 73 8.09 -12.27 -3.79
N GLN A 74 7.96 -12.07 -2.48
CA GLN A 74 7.00 -11.14 -1.90
C GLN A 74 7.28 -9.70 -2.35
N ALA A 75 8.56 -9.28 -2.38
CA ALA A 75 8.95 -7.96 -2.86
C ALA A 75 8.61 -7.74 -4.35
N VAL A 76 8.84 -8.75 -5.21
CA VAL A 76 8.44 -8.69 -6.63
C VAL A 76 6.92 -8.59 -6.75
N CYS A 77 6.17 -9.38 -6.00
CA CYS A 77 4.70 -9.31 -6.00
C CYS A 77 4.21 -7.93 -5.55
N LEU A 78 4.77 -7.37 -4.48
CA LEU A 78 4.42 -6.02 -3.99
C LEU A 78 4.65 -4.94 -5.07
N LEU A 79 5.78 -5.00 -5.77
CA LEU A 79 6.07 -4.08 -6.88
C LEU A 79 5.12 -4.28 -8.05
N ALA A 80 4.87 -5.54 -8.46
CA ALA A 80 3.99 -5.88 -9.56
C ALA A 80 2.55 -5.41 -9.30
N ILE A 81 2.03 -5.66 -8.09
CA ILE A 81 0.70 -5.21 -7.65
C ILE A 81 0.62 -3.68 -7.67
N SER A 82 1.64 -2.98 -7.16
CA SER A 82 1.66 -1.51 -7.12
C SER A 82 1.70 -0.89 -8.52
N LEU A 83 2.51 -1.45 -9.43
CA LEU A 83 2.60 -1.01 -10.83
C LEU A 83 1.30 -1.28 -11.58
N ALA A 84 0.73 -2.48 -11.46
CA ALA A 84 -0.55 -2.83 -12.07
C ALA A 84 -1.68 -1.96 -11.52
N GLY A 85 -1.71 -1.70 -10.22
CA GLY A 85 -2.66 -0.79 -9.60
C GLY A 85 -2.54 0.63 -10.15
N PHE A 86 -1.31 1.14 -10.31
CA PHE A 86 -1.08 2.47 -10.89
C PHE A 86 -1.59 2.57 -12.34
N THR A 87 -1.33 1.57 -13.19
CA THR A 87 -1.78 1.59 -14.58
C THR A 87 -3.29 1.49 -14.72
N LEU A 88 -3.93 0.62 -13.92
CA LEU A 88 -5.38 0.43 -13.95
C LEU A 88 -6.16 1.64 -13.41
N ARG A 89 -5.66 2.30 -12.35
CA ARG A 89 -6.30 3.49 -11.77
C ARG A 89 -6.31 4.69 -12.73
N ARG A 90 -5.36 4.78 -13.65
CA ARG A 90 -5.29 5.89 -14.62
C ARG A 90 -6.46 5.92 -15.61
N ASN A 91 -7.06 4.76 -15.89
CA ASN A 91 -8.05 4.59 -16.96
C ASN A 91 -9.46 4.25 -16.46
N THR A 92 -9.72 4.34 -15.15
CA THR A 92 -10.98 3.91 -14.55
C THR A 92 -11.74 5.06 -13.90
N THR A 93 -13.06 4.90 -13.76
CA THR A 93 -13.89 5.85 -13.01
C THR A 93 -13.61 5.76 -11.52
N LEU A 94 -14.02 6.78 -10.75
CA LEU A 94 -13.79 6.83 -9.29
C LEU A 94 -14.33 5.59 -8.56
N ALA A 95 -15.49 5.08 -8.97
CA ALA A 95 -16.08 3.87 -8.39
C ALA A 95 -15.18 2.64 -8.57
N TRP A 96 -14.63 2.44 -9.76
CA TRP A 96 -13.69 1.35 -10.05
C TRP A 96 -12.32 1.57 -9.40
N THR A 97 -11.89 2.82 -9.26
CA THR A 97 -10.64 3.16 -8.54
C THR A 97 -10.71 2.72 -7.08
N LEU A 98 -11.85 2.91 -6.41
CA LEU A 98 -12.05 2.45 -5.03
C LEU A 98 -11.96 0.91 -4.94
N VAL A 99 -12.66 0.19 -5.82
CA VAL A 99 -12.62 -1.28 -5.86
C VAL A 99 -11.18 -1.76 -6.07
N LEU A 100 -10.46 -1.17 -7.03
CA LEU A 100 -9.07 -1.51 -7.32
C LEU A 100 -8.16 -1.24 -6.11
N LEU A 101 -8.30 -0.09 -5.45
CA LEU A 101 -7.52 0.25 -4.25
C LEU A 101 -7.71 -0.76 -3.12
N THR A 102 -8.95 -1.21 -2.90
CA THR A 102 -9.28 -2.20 -1.86
C THR A 102 -8.68 -3.57 -2.19
N PHE A 103 -8.83 -4.04 -3.44
CA PHE A 103 -8.21 -5.30 -3.87
C PHE A 103 -6.68 -5.25 -3.82
N GLU A 104 -6.08 -4.16 -4.31
CA GLU A 104 -4.63 -3.94 -4.28
C GLU A 104 -4.10 -3.94 -2.84
N GLY A 105 -4.77 -3.23 -1.92
CA GLY A 105 -4.40 -3.21 -0.51
C GLY A 105 -4.57 -4.57 0.17
N ALA A 106 -5.63 -5.32 -0.15
CA ALA A 106 -5.81 -6.68 0.37
C ALA A 106 -4.69 -7.62 -0.08
N LEU A 107 -4.28 -7.56 -1.35
CA LEU A 107 -3.17 -8.36 -1.87
C LEU A 107 -1.84 -7.98 -1.20
N ARG A 108 -1.57 -6.68 -1.03
CA ARG A 108 -0.36 -6.20 -0.34
C ARG A 108 -0.34 -6.63 1.13
N LEU A 109 -1.45 -6.52 1.84
CA LEU A 109 -1.59 -7.03 3.21
C LEU A 109 -1.37 -8.55 3.28
N GLY A 110 -1.88 -9.32 2.32
CA GLY A 110 -1.63 -10.77 2.22
C GLY A 110 -0.13 -11.10 2.11
N MET A 111 0.62 -10.32 1.30
CA MET A 111 2.07 -10.50 1.17
C MET A 111 2.82 -10.15 2.47
N LEU A 112 2.40 -9.09 3.18
CA LEU A 112 2.98 -8.71 4.47
C LEU A 112 2.65 -9.74 5.57
N LEU A 113 1.44 -10.30 5.57
CA LEU A 113 1.07 -11.42 6.44
C LEU A 113 1.95 -12.65 6.20
N SER A 114 2.21 -12.99 4.93
CA SER A 114 3.15 -14.07 4.59
C SER A 114 4.55 -13.82 5.16
N LEU A 115 5.04 -12.57 5.08
CA LEU A 115 6.33 -12.19 5.69
C LEU A 115 6.29 -12.28 7.23
N LEU A 116 5.19 -11.91 7.88
CA LEU A 116 5.03 -12.07 9.33
C LEU A 116 5.08 -13.55 9.77
N VAL A 117 4.39 -14.42 9.05
CA VAL A 117 4.42 -15.87 9.31
C VAL A 117 5.85 -16.41 9.15
N PHE A 118 6.58 -15.92 8.15
CA PHE A 118 7.99 -16.26 7.95
C PHE A 118 8.88 -15.80 9.12
N ILE A 119 8.68 -14.58 9.65
CA ILE A 119 9.37 -14.11 10.86
C ILE A 119 9.10 -15.04 12.04
N TRP A 120 7.82 -15.39 12.25
CA TRP A 120 7.40 -16.24 13.34
C TRP A 120 8.06 -17.62 13.28
N HIS A 121 8.11 -18.23 12.10
CA HIS A 121 8.71 -19.56 11.93
C HIS A 121 10.26 -19.56 12.08
N GLN A 122 10.90 -18.40 11.99
CA GLN A 122 12.35 -18.24 12.17
C GLN A 122 12.75 -17.76 13.58
N SER A 123 11.78 -17.50 14.46
CA SER A 123 11.98 -17.09 15.85
C SER A 123 11.96 -18.31 16.76
#